data_AF-A0AAD7RYS8-F1
#
_entry.id   AF-A0AAD7RYS8-F1
#
_cell.length_a   1.000
_cell.length_b   1.000
_cell.length_c   1.000
_cell.angle_alpha   90.00
_cell.angle_beta   90.00
_cell.angle_gamma   90.00
#
_symmetry.space_group_name_H-M   'P 1'
#
loop_
_entity.id
_entity.type
_entity.pdbx_description
1 polymer ?
#
loop_
_entity_poly.entity_id
_entity_poly.type
_entity_poly.pdbx_seq_one_letter_code
_entity_poly.pdbx_strand_id
1 'polypeptide(L)'
;MAADVRLHTRQGYPSFGAAEQKELALHAFLQALTPERLRQHVILATPRSLDEALKEAESAEDVLCLAPGQTARPREVDCYEEEEVRWARSPPQQRRQRPPPVRHGCCYRCDEPGHLACVCPAPAPKPQSPWPSGSNTGTAL
;
A
#
# COMPACT_ATOMS: atom_id res chain seq x y z
N MET A 1 -25.66 0.21 -6.03
CA MET A 1 -25.04 1.13 -5.05
C MET A 1 -25.56 2.56 -5.14
N ALA A 2 -25.35 3.33 -6.22
CA ALA A 2 -25.83 4.73 -6.31
C ALA A 2 -27.36 4.88 -6.18
N ALA A 3 -28.12 3.96 -6.79
CA ALA A 3 -29.57 3.94 -6.69
C ALA A 3 -30.06 3.66 -5.26
N ASP A 4 -29.34 2.79 -4.53
CA ASP A 4 -29.70 2.39 -3.18
C ASP A 4 -29.50 3.54 -2.21
N VAL A 5 -28.35 4.24 -2.27
CA VAL A 5 -28.09 5.43 -1.44
C VAL A 5 -29.17 6.49 -1.69
N ARG A 6 -29.52 6.77 -2.95
CA ARG A 6 -30.60 7.70 -3.30
C ARG A 6 -31.96 7.28 -2.75
N LEU A 7 -32.27 5.98 -2.78
CA LEU A 7 -33.51 5.44 -2.23
C LEU A 7 -33.58 5.64 -0.71
N HIS A 8 -32.50 5.32 0.01
CA HIS A 8 -32.43 5.48 1.47
C HIS A 8 -32.54 6.95 1.87
N THR A 9 -31.90 7.87 1.13
CA THR A 9 -32.06 9.31 1.38
C THR A 9 -33.49 9.78 1.15
N ARG A 10 -34.16 9.29 0.09
CA ARG A 10 -35.58 9.61 -0.16
C ARG A 10 -36.51 9.13 0.93
N GLN A 11 -36.26 7.94 1.47
CA GLN A 11 -37.04 7.37 2.55
C GLN A 11 -36.79 8.10 3.88
N GLY A 12 -35.55 8.48 4.16
CA GLY A 12 -35.17 9.20 5.39
C GLY A 12 -35.52 10.69 5.39
N TYR A 13 -35.61 11.32 4.21
CA TYR A 13 -35.84 12.75 4.04
C TYR A 13 -36.98 13.05 3.04
N PRO A 14 -38.21 12.54 3.28
CA PRO A 14 -39.31 12.68 2.33
C PRO A 14 -39.82 14.12 2.18
N SER A 15 -39.54 15.00 3.15
CA SER A 15 -39.94 16.41 3.14
C SER A 15 -39.08 17.30 2.23
N PHE A 16 -37.89 16.83 1.85
CA PHE A 16 -36.95 17.59 1.02
C PHE A 16 -37.22 17.37 -0.47
N GLY A 17 -36.92 18.38 -1.29
CA GLY A 17 -37.02 18.25 -2.74
C GLY A 17 -35.99 17.29 -3.32
N ALA A 18 -36.20 16.88 -4.58
CA ALA A 18 -35.33 15.89 -5.21
C ALA A 18 -33.90 16.40 -5.48
N ALA A 19 -33.68 17.71 -5.53
CA ALA A 19 -32.35 18.31 -5.67
C ALA A 19 -31.60 18.26 -4.35
N GLU A 20 -32.25 18.70 -3.27
CA GLU A 20 -31.70 18.69 -1.91
C GLU A 20 -31.43 17.26 -1.44
N GLN A 21 -32.32 16.31 -1.76
CA GLN A 21 -32.08 14.89 -1.49
C GLN A 21 -30.84 14.35 -2.21
N LYS A 22 -30.52 14.82 -3.42
CA LYS A 22 -29.29 14.40 -4.13
C LYS A 22 -28.04 14.96 -3.45
N GLU A 23 -28.08 16.20 -3.00
CA GLU A 23 -26.98 16.83 -2.26
C GLU A 23 -26.76 16.14 -0.92
N LEU A 24 -27.85 15.84 -0.19
CA LEU A 24 -27.79 15.08 1.06
C LEU A 24 -27.23 13.67 0.83
N ALA A 25 -27.65 12.99 -0.23
CA ALA A 25 -27.14 11.66 -0.58
C ALA A 25 -25.64 11.71 -0.88
N LEU A 26 -25.18 12.69 -1.66
CA LEU A 26 -23.76 12.89 -1.95
C LEU A 26 -22.96 13.17 -0.67
N HIS A 27 -23.44 14.10 0.16
CA HIS A 27 -22.75 14.46 1.39
C HIS A 27 -22.67 13.30 2.38
N ALA A 28 -23.79 12.59 2.60
CA ALA A 28 -23.83 11.41 3.46
C ALA A 28 -22.89 10.31 2.96
N PHE A 29 -22.84 10.08 1.64
CA PHE A 29 -21.90 9.15 1.02
C PHE A 29 -20.45 9.54 1.32
N LEU A 30 -20.06 10.79 1.05
CA LEU A 30 -18.70 11.27 1.32
C LEU A 30 -18.32 11.13 2.79
N GLN A 31 -19.24 11.42 3.72
CA GLN A 31 -18.98 11.27 5.15
C GLN A 31 -18.82 9.82 5.60
N ALA A 32 -19.53 8.89 4.95
CA ALA A 32 -19.52 7.46 5.25
C ALA A 32 -18.34 6.69 4.63
N LEU A 33 -17.58 7.30 3.71
CA LEU A 33 -16.40 6.67 3.12
C LEU A 33 -15.35 6.32 4.19
N THR A 34 -14.89 5.08 4.17
CA THR A 34 -13.79 4.58 4.99
C THR A 34 -12.89 3.73 4.09
N PRO A 35 -11.57 3.71 4.30
CA PRO A 35 -10.79 4.40 5.34
C PRO A 35 -10.66 5.92 5.10
N GLU A 36 -10.20 6.67 6.12
CA GLU A 36 -10.05 8.15 6.05
C GLU A 36 -9.27 8.63 4.82
N ARG A 37 -8.24 7.88 4.44
CA ARG A 37 -7.38 8.21 3.30
C ARG A 37 -8.14 8.18 1.98
N LEU A 38 -9.08 7.24 1.83
CA LEU A 38 -9.97 7.15 0.67
C LEU A 38 -10.92 8.34 0.65
N ARG A 39 -11.55 8.64 1.79
CA ARG A 39 -12.43 9.79 1.94
C ARG A 39 -11.74 11.10 1.55
N GLN A 40 -10.52 11.33 2.04
CA GLN A 40 -9.73 12.51 1.70
C GLN A 40 -9.44 12.60 0.20
N HIS A 41 -9.12 11.48 -0.45
CA HIS A 41 -8.88 11.46 -1.90
C HIS A 41 -10.12 11.89 -2.68
N VAL A 42 -11.27 11.27 -2.37
CA VAL A 42 -12.54 11.57 -3.05
C VAL A 42 -13.00 13.01 -2.75
N ILE A 43 -12.81 13.53 -1.54
CA ILE A 43 -13.14 14.93 -1.21
C ILE A 43 -12.27 15.90 -2.04
N LEU A 44 -10.97 15.62 -2.19
CA LEU A 44 -10.06 16.47 -2.98
C LEU A 44 -10.40 16.48 -4.47
N ALA A 45 -11.01 15.43 -5.00
CA ALA A 45 -11.52 15.39 -6.37
C ALA A 45 -12.76 16.28 -6.57
N THR A 46 -13.39 16.76 -5.49
CA THR A 46 -14.56 17.66 -5.51
C THR A 46 -15.74 17.16 -6.37
N PRO A 47 -16.23 15.93 -6.15
CA PRO A 47 -17.28 15.35 -6.97
C PRO A 47 -18.58 16.15 -6.84
N ARG A 48 -19.28 16.33 -7.95
CA ARG A 48 -20.54 17.08 -8.04
C ARG A 48 -21.77 16.18 -8.09
N SER A 49 -21.55 14.87 -8.17
CA SER A 49 -22.63 13.89 -8.20
C SER A 49 -22.23 12.60 -7.48
N LEU A 50 -23.24 11.86 -7.03
CA LEU A 50 -23.03 10.58 -6.37
C LEU A 50 -22.32 9.56 -7.28
N ASP A 51 -22.68 9.53 -8.57
CA ASP A 51 -22.09 8.61 -9.53
C ASP A 51 -20.62 8.95 -9.82
N GLU A 52 -20.25 10.24 -9.82
CA GLU A 52 -18.85 10.68 -9.92
C GLU A 52 -18.05 10.31 -8.67
N ALA A 53 -18.61 10.56 -7.48
CA ALA A 53 -17.96 10.20 -6.22
C ALA A 53 -17.70 8.69 -6.09
N LEU A 54 -18.62 7.86 -6.60
CA LEU A 54 -18.46 6.41 -6.63
C LEU A 54 -17.34 5.96 -7.58
N LYS A 55 -17.29 6.52 -8.79
CA LYS A 55 -16.22 6.21 -9.75
C LYS A 55 -14.86 6.60 -9.21
N GLU A 56 -14.77 7.77 -8.57
CA GLU A 56 -13.54 8.23 -7.94
C GLU A 56 -13.15 7.32 -6.77
N ALA A 57 -14.11 6.93 -5.92
CA ALA A 57 -13.84 6.03 -4.81
C ALA A 57 -13.29 4.68 -5.30
N GLU A 58 -13.90 4.10 -6.34
CA GLU A 58 -13.44 2.85 -6.96
C GLU A 58 -12.00 2.99 -7.50
N SER A 59 -11.74 4.02 -8.30
CA SER A 59 -10.40 4.29 -8.84
C SER A 59 -9.37 4.55 -7.73
N ALA A 60 -9.75 5.25 -6.67
CA ALA A 60 -8.88 5.58 -5.56
C ALA A 60 -8.60 4.36 -4.67
N GLU A 61 -9.58 3.47 -4.47
CA GLU A 61 -9.38 2.21 -3.76
C GLU A 61 -8.32 1.36 -4.43
N ASP A 62 -8.35 1.22 -5.75
CA ASP A 62 -7.32 0.49 -6.50
C ASP A 62 -5.92 1.06 -6.23
N VAL A 63 -5.78 2.39 -6.32
CA VAL A 63 -4.50 3.08 -6.09
C VAL A 63 -4.05 2.96 -4.63
N LEU A 64 -4.97 3.03 -3.67
CA LEU A 64 -4.65 3.01 -2.24
C LEU A 64 -4.39 1.59 -1.73
N CYS A 65 -4.98 0.57 -2.33
CA CYS A 65 -4.71 -0.85 -2.07
C CYS A 65 -3.30 -1.26 -2.51
N LEU A 66 -2.71 -0.55 -3.49
CA LEU A 66 -1.30 -0.70 -3.83
C LEU A 66 -0.46 -0.13 -2.68
N ALA A 67 -0.08 -0.98 -1.73
CA ALA A 67 0.79 -0.57 -0.63
C ALA A 67 2.06 0.11 -1.18
N PRO A 68 2.53 1.22 -0.60
CA PRO A 68 3.76 1.87 -1.04
C PRO A 68 4.92 0.87 -0.99
N GLY A 69 5.43 0.46 -2.15
CA GLY A 69 6.48 -0.55 -2.28
C GLY A 69 6.11 -1.79 -3.12
N GLN A 70 4.84 -1.94 -3.50
CA GLN A 70 4.41 -2.95 -4.47
C GLN A 70 4.43 -2.34 -5.88
N THR A 71 5.63 -2.10 -6.43
CA THR A 71 5.72 -1.99 -7.89
C THR A 71 5.22 -3.30 -8.47
N ALA A 72 4.16 -3.18 -9.28
CA ALA A 72 3.36 -4.28 -9.80
C ALA A 72 4.23 -5.44 -10.30
N ARG A 73 4.26 -6.53 -9.53
CA ARG A 73 4.22 -7.85 -10.16
C ARG A 73 2.74 -8.10 -10.48
N PRO A 74 2.38 -8.54 -11.70
CA PRO A 74 1.01 -8.92 -11.98
C PRO A 74 0.67 -10.06 -11.02
N ARG A 75 -0.17 -9.80 -10.02
CA ARG A 75 -0.75 -10.83 -9.15
C ARG A 75 -2.21 -10.94 -9.52
N GLU A 76 -2.57 -12.18 -9.79
CA GLU A 76 -3.90 -12.66 -10.10
C GLU A 76 -4.91 -12.23 -9.04
N VAL A 77 -6.14 -12.06 -9.51
CA VAL A 77 -7.31 -11.61 -8.76
C VAL A 77 -7.71 -12.69 -7.77
N ASP A 78 -7.58 -12.44 -6.47
CA ASP A 78 -8.25 -13.25 -5.45
C ASP A 78 -9.25 -12.35 -4.71
N CYS A 79 -10.49 -12.39 -5.20
CA CYS A 79 -11.66 -11.91 -4.47
C CYS A 79 -11.84 -12.76 -3.21
N TYR A 80 -12.15 -12.10 -2.11
CA TYR A 80 -12.40 -12.64 -0.78
C TYR A 80 -13.36 -13.84 -0.81
N GLU A 81 -12.91 -15.03 -0.41
CA GLU A 81 -13.77 -16.17 -0.08
C GLU A 81 -13.51 -16.65 1.37
N GLU A 82 -14.58 -17.20 1.94
CA GLU A 82 -14.85 -17.45 3.35
C GLU A 82 -13.93 -18.48 4.06
N GLU A 83 -14.09 -18.52 5.38
CA GLU A 83 -13.35 -19.25 6.41
C GLU A 83 -13.33 -20.80 6.27
N GLU A 84 -12.19 -21.38 6.72
CA GLU A 84 -11.89 -22.78 7.12
C GLU A 84 -12.37 -23.97 6.26
N VAL A 85 -11.43 -24.84 5.83
CA VAL A 85 -11.33 -26.23 6.35
C VAL A 85 -9.89 -26.80 6.22
N ARG A 86 -9.41 -27.32 7.35
CA ARG A 86 -8.32 -28.28 7.59
C ARG A 86 -8.34 -29.53 6.68
N TRP A 87 -7.30 -29.75 5.84
CA TRP A 87 -6.71 -31.09 5.64
C TRP A 87 -5.29 -31.06 5.05
N ALA A 88 -4.54 -32.08 5.42
CA ALA A 88 -3.09 -32.22 5.35
C ALA A 88 -2.50 -32.59 3.98
N ARG A 89 -1.24 -32.19 3.76
CA ARG A 89 -0.05 -33.05 3.54
C ARG A 89 1.05 -32.26 2.81
N SER A 90 2.16 -32.00 3.51
CA SER A 90 3.36 -31.37 2.93
C SER A 90 4.06 -32.28 1.91
N PRO A 91 4.44 -31.80 0.72
CA PRO A 91 5.46 -32.42 -0.12
C PRO A 91 6.86 -31.90 0.24
N PRO A 92 7.94 -32.64 -0.08
CA PRO A 92 9.26 -32.42 0.50
C PRO A 92 9.97 -31.19 -0.07
N GLN A 93 10.79 -30.62 0.81
CA GLN A 93 11.70 -29.49 0.59
C GLN A 93 12.53 -29.63 -0.69
N GLN A 94 12.16 -28.90 -1.74
CA GLN A 94 13.16 -28.40 -2.67
C GLN A 94 13.65 -27.06 -2.16
N ARG A 95 14.96 -26.99 -1.92
CA ARG A 95 15.74 -25.77 -1.66
C ARG A 95 15.60 -24.80 -2.83
N ARG A 96 14.43 -24.17 -2.98
CA ARG A 96 14.33 -22.91 -3.67
C ARG A 96 15.03 -21.93 -2.75
N GLN A 97 16.18 -21.43 -3.21
CA GLN A 97 16.88 -20.35 -2.54
C GLN A 97 15.85 -19.23 -2.32
N ARG A 98 15.37 -19.11 -1.07
CA ARG A 98 14.57 -17.96 -0.68
C ARG A 98 15.45 -16.75 -0.97
N PRO A 99 14.99 -15.76 -1.76
CA PRO A 99 15.67 -14.47 -1.77
C PRO A 99 15.77 -14.01 -0.31
N PRO A 100 16.93 -13.47 0.12
CA PRO A 100 17.11 -13.06 1.50
C PRO A 100 15.96 -12.12 1.89
N PRO A 101 15.43 -12.24 3.11
CA PRO A 101 14.34 -11.38 3.56
C PRO A 101 14.76 -9.93 3.33
N VAL A 102 13.97 -9.22 2.53
CA VAL A 102 14.19 -7.81 2.24
C VAL A 102 14.10 -7.07 3.57
N ARG A 103 15.23 -6.55 4.05
CA ARG A 103 15.37 -5.89 5.36
C ARG A 103 14.72 -4.50 5.30
N HIS A 104 13.39 -4.46 5.20
CA HIS A 104 12.64 -3.22 5.28
C HIS A 104 12.72 -2.69 6.72
N GLY A 105 13.42 -1.56 6.92
CA GLY A 105 13.46 -0.85 8.21
C GLY A 105 14.78 -0.95 8.99
N CYS A 106 15.79 -1.63 8.46
CA CYS A 106 17.15 -1.64 9.03
C CYS A 106 18.09 -0.72 8.25
N CYS A 107 19.10 -0.19 8.94
CA CYS A 107 20.16 0.58 8.32
C CYS A 107 21.02 -0.30 7.40
N TYR A 108 21.12 0.03 6.12
CA TYR A 108 21.98 -0.69 5.16
C TYR A 108 23.48 -0.65 5.47
N ARG A 109 23.92 0.16 6.45
CA ARG A 109 25.34 0.26 6.86
C ARG A 109 25.67 -0.61 8.08
N CYS A 110 24.79 -0.69 9.08
CA CYS A 110 25.05 -1.39 10.34
C CYS A 110 23.98 -2.41 10.73
N ASP A 111 22.94 -2.60 9.91
CA ASP A 111 21.81 -3.51 10.12
C ASP A 111 20.94 -3.27 11.38
N GLU A 112 21.22 -2.19 12.12
CA GLU A 112 20.40 -1.74 13.25
C GLU A 112 19.09 -1.07 12.75
N PRO A 113 17.93 -1.33 13.38
CA PRO A 113 16.68 -0.65 13.08
C PRO A 113 16.68 0.80 13.59
N GLY A 114 15.73 1.62 13.10
CA GLY A 114 15.49 2.98 13.62
C GLY A 114 16.19 4.11 12.86
N HIS A 115 17.03 3.82 11.87
CA HIS A 115 17.61 4.83 10.98
C HIS A 115 17.96 4.27 9.60
N LEU A 116 18.05 5.16 8.60
CA LEU A 116 18.53 4.83 7.25
C LEU A 116 20.04 5.09 7.13
N ALA A 117 20.72 4.46 6.16
CA ALA A 117 22.17 4.57 5.99
C ALA A 117 22.69 5.99 5.79
N CYS A 118 21.85 6.90 5.27
CA CYS A 118 22.17 8.32 5.13
C CYS A 118 22.26 9.07 6.46
N VAL A 119 21.60 8.57 7.51
CA VAL A 119 21.57 9.14 8.87
C VAL A 119 22.31 8.23 9.86
N CYS A 120 23.06 7.24 9.38
CA CYS A 120 23.76 6.30 10.22
C CYS A 120 24.96 6.98 10.91
N PRO A 121 25.03 6.94 12.26
CA PRO A 121 26.16 7.50 13.00
C PRO A 121 27.43 6.64 12.86
N ALA A 122 27.32 5.42 12.32
CA ALA A 122 28.48 4.58 12.08
C ALA A 122 29.37 5.18 10.98
N PRO A 123 30.70 5.21 11.16
CA PRO A 123 31.64 5.69 10.16
C PRO A 123 31.47 4.91 8.86
N ALA A 124 31.59 5.59 7.72
CA ALA A 124 31.49 4.93 6.41
C ALA A 124 32.51 3.76 6.34
N PRO A 125 32.10 2.59 5.81
CA PRO A 125 33.04 1.50 5.64
C PRO A 125 34.20 1.97 4.76
N LYS A 126 35.43 1.63 5.18
CA LYS A 126 36.64 1.92 4.41
C LYS A 126 36.44 1.29 3.02
N PRO A 127 36.62 2.03 1.91
CA PRO A 127 36.52 1.42 0.59
C PRO A 127 37.56 0.32 0.51
N GLN A 128 37.11 -0.93 0.57
CA GLN A 128 37.95 -2.07 0.24
C GLN A 128 38.13 -2.01 -1.27
N SER A 129 39.24 -1.42 -1.71
CA SER A 129 39.64 -1.49 -3.11
C SER A 129 39.79 -2.96 -3.50
N PRO A 130 39.13 -3.45 -4.56
CA PRO A 130 39.26 -4.85 -5.01
C PRO A 130 40.59 -5.11 -5.75
N TRP A 131 41.55 -4.20 -5.66
CA TRP A 131 42.82 -4.30 -6.36
C TRP A 131 43.85 -4.91 -5.40
N PRO A 132 44.56 -5.99 -5.80
CA PRO A 132 45.64 -6.52 -5.00
C PRO A 132 46.73 -5.46 -4.91
N SER A 133 46.84 -4.83 -3.74
CA SER A 133 47.96 -3.96 -3.42
C SER A 133 49.18 -4.85 -3.31
N GLY A 134 49.90 -5.00 -4.41
CA GLY A 134 51.16 -5.74 -4.48
C GLY A 134 52.19 -5.07 -3.59
N SER A 135 52.32 -5.55 -2.36
CA SER A 135 53.45 -5.27 -1.49
C SER A 135 54.63 -6.10 -1.96
N ASN A 136 55.66 -5.46 -2.53
CA ASN A 136 57.00 -6.04 -2.56
C ASN A 136 57.90 -5.30 -1.56
N THR A 137 57.95 -5.84 -0.35
CA THR A 137 59.10 -5.70 0.54
C THR A 137 60.26 -6.48 -0.09
N GLY A 138 61.30 -5.76 -0.52
CA GLY A 138 62.56 -6.31 -1.01
C GLY A 138 63.69 -5.92 -0.08
N THR A 139 64.09 -6.86 0.76
CA THR A 139 65.11 -6.78 1.81
C THR A 139 66.52 -7.09 1.25
N ALA A 140 67.52 -6.32 1.70
CA ALA A 140 68.96 -6.62 1.84
C ALA A 140 69.78 -7.18 0.66
N LEU A 141 70.87 -6.47 0.31
CA LEU A 141 72.27 -6.85 0.62
C LEU A 141 73.21 -5.67 0.39
#